data_AF-A0A2G2W3A6-F1
#
_entry.id   AF-A0A2G2W3A6-F1
#
_cell.length_a   1.000
_cell.length_b   1.000
_cell.length_c   1.000
_cell.angle_alpha   90.00
_cell.angle_beta   90.00
_cell.angle_gamma   90.00
#
_symmetry.space_group_name_H-M   'P 1'
#
loop_
_entity.id
_entity.type
_entity.pdbx_description
1 polymer ?
#
loop_
_entity_poly.entity_id
_entity_poly.type
_entity_poly.pdbx_seq_one_letter_code
_entity_poly.pdbx_strand_id
1 'polypeptide(L)'
;MWIFGRKGASGFSACSTAEEVTQGIDGSGLTAIVTGATSGIGIETTRVLALHGVHVIMAIRNIENGKKIKENIIKSIPNAKIDFMELNLSSMESIRKFAKEYNSAGHPLNILIYNKLHAYGQSKLANILHSNELAKRLKGASTTCYVALHPKVKGVSGEYFSDNNIATNTTTSLAKDSDLAKKLWEFSLDLTNPK
;
A
#
# COMPACT_ATOMS: atom_id res chain seq x y z
N MET A 1 1.40 5.70 -21.86
CA MET A 1 2.66 5.84 -21.09
C MET A 1 3.07 7.31 -21.17
N TRP A 2 3.11 8.02 -20.05
CA TRP A 2 3.50 9.43 -20.04
C TRP A 2 5.02 9.51 -20.22
N ILE A 3 5.47 10.12 -21.33
CA ILE A 3 6.90 10.25 -21.63
C ILE A 3 7.53 11.12 -20.52
N PHE A 4 8.59 10.59 -19.91
CA PHE A 4 9.39 11.12 -18.80
C PHE A 4 9.03 12.53 -18.30
N GLY A 5 8.49 12.61 -17.07
CA GLY A 5 8.31 13.86 -16.32
C GLY A 5 7.09 14.71 -16.71
N ARG A 6 6.38 14.41 -17.80
CA ARG A 6 5.12 15.10 -18.11
C ARG A 6 4.05 14.78 -17.06
N LYS A 7 3.50 15.83 -16.44
CA LYS A 7 2.39 15.74 -15.49
C LYS A 7 1.11 15.33 -16.20
N GLY A 8 0.38 14.41 -15.58
CA GLY A 8 -0.92 13.96 -16.03
C GLY A 8 -2.08 14.82 -15.57
N ALA A 9 -3.31 14.35 -15.81
CA ALA A 9 -4.54 15.01 -15.39
C ALA A 9 -4.62 15.25 -13.88
N SER A 10 -3.94 14.43 -13.07
CA SER A 10 -3.83 14.65 -11.62
C SER A 10 -2.94 15.83 -11.24
N GLY A 11 -2.08 16.30 -12.15
CA GLY A 11 -1.02 17.27 -11.89
C GLY A 11 0.31 16.63 -11.45
N PHE A 12 0.37 15.30 -11.39
CA PHE A 12 1.54 14.52 -10.97
C PHE A 12 2.04 13.62 -12.11
N SER A 13 3.27 13.13 -11.98
CA SER A 13 3.93 12.30 -12.99
C SER A 13 4.65 11.11 -12.37
N ALA A 14 5.26 10.26 -13.21
CA ALA A 14 6.15 9.17 -12.80
C ALA A 14 7.35 9.63 -11.95
N CYS A 15 7.68 10.93 -11.98
CA CYS A 15 8.76 11.51 -11.19
C CYS A 15 8.33 11.98 -9.80
N SER A 16 7.01 12.07 -9.53
CA SER A 16 6.50 12.63 -8.29
C SER A 16 6.70 11.68 -7.10
N THR A 17 7.18 12.19 -5.97
CA THR A 17 7.41 11.38 -4.76
C THR A 17 6.14 11.20 -3.93
N ALA A 18 6.16 10.23 -3.03
CA ALA A 18 5.05 9.99 -2.09
C ALA A 18 4.75 11.19 -1.19
N GLU A 19 5.76 11.96 -0.77
CA GLU A 19 5.55 13.19 0.00
C GLU A 19 4.93 14.30 -0.85
N GLU A 20 5.42 14.50 -2.08
CA GLU A 20 4.90 15.55 -2.98
C GLU A 20 3.41 15.34 -3.28
N VAL A 21 3.01 14.10 -3.53
CA VAL A 21 1.60 13.77 -3.85
C VAL A 21 0.70 13.76 -2.62
N THR A 22 1.26 13.85 -1.42
CA THR A 22 0.48 13.90 -0.16
C THR A 22 0.68 15.20 0.61
N GLN A 23 1.35 16.19 0.01
CA GLN A 23 1.68 17.43 0.68
C GLN A 23 0.42 18.17 1.16
N GLY A 24 0.42 18.57 2.43
CA GLY A 24 -0.66 19.34 3.05
C GLY A 24 -1.92 18.53 3.39
N ILE A 25 -1.85 17.20 3.34
CA ILE A 25 -2.96 16.34 3.74
C ILE A 25 -2.84 15.97 5.22
N ASP A 26 -3.94 16.10 5.97
CA ASP A 26 -4.04 15.55 7.31
C ASP A 26 -4.82 14.22 7.29
N GLY A 27 -4.15 13.14 7.67
CA GLY A 27 -4.71 11.79 7.78
C GLY A 27 -5.02 11.38 9.22
N SER A 28 -4.98 12.33 10.17
CA SER A 28 -5.29 12.07 11.58
C SER A 28 -6.66 11.43 11.76
N GLY A 29 -6.73 10.40 12.60
CA GLY A 29 -7.97 9.63 12.85
C GLY A 29 -8.26 8.55 11.82
N LEU A 30 -7.46 8.45 10.75
CA LEU A 30 -7.49 7.30 9.84
C LEU A 30 -6.56 6.20 10.34
N THR A 31 -6.95 4.96 10.09
CA THR A 31 -6.10 3.79 10.32
C THR A 31 -5.87 3.03 9.01
N ALA A 32 -4.61 2.64 8.81
CA ALA A 32 -4.16 1.91 7.64
C ALA A 32 -3.54 0.56 8.02
N ILE A 33 -3.90 -0.51 7.31
CA ILE A 33 -3.15 -1.78 7.34
C ILE A 33 -2.20 -1.79 6.14
N VAL A 34 -0.91 -2.00 6.39
CA VAL A 34 0.10 -2.13 5.33
C VAL A 34 0.73 -3.52 5.38
N THR A 35 0.48 -4.34 4.37
CA THR A 35 1.17 -5.63 4.21
C THR A 35 2.54 -5.41 3.56
N GLY A 36 3.52 -6.27 3.88
CA GLY A 36 4.87 -6.14 3.32
C GLY A 36 5.58 -4.83 3.72
N ALA A 37 5.23 -4.27 4.88
CA ALA A 37 5.73 -2.99 5.38
C ALA A 37 7.22 -3.01 5.78
N THR A 38 7.91 -4.14 5.66
CA THR A 38 9.32 -4.31 6.07
C THR A 38 10.34 -4.20 4.95
N SER A 39 9.94 -3.86 3.72
CA SER A 39 10.87 -3.67 2.61
C SER A 39 10.37 -2.66 1.58
N GLY A 40 11.32 -2.07 0.84
CA GLY A 40 11.05 -1.32 -0.38
C GLY A 40 9.96 -0.26 -0.21
N ILE A 41 8.97 -0.32 -1.10
CA ILE A 41 7.82 0.57 -1.16
C ILE A 41 7.00 0.53 0.14
N GLY A 42 6.85 -0.63 0.79
CA GLY A 42 6.04 -0.77 1.99
C GLY A 42 6.55 0.06 3.18
N ILE A 43 7.89 0.17 3.32
CA ILE A 43 8.51 1.04 4.34
C ILE A 43 8.17 2.49 4.07
N GLU A 44 8.35 2.93 2.81
CA GLU A 44 8.14 4.32 2.43
C GLU A 44 6.67 4.73 2.54
N THR A 45 5.77 3.86 2.09
CA THR A 45 4.33 4.04 2.28
C THR A 45 3.98 4.17 3.76
N THR A 46 4.53 3.30 4.63
CA THR A 46 4.31 3.38 6.08
C THR A 46 4.81 4.70 6.64
N ARG A 47 6.01 5.14 6.23
CA ARG A 47 6.61 6.40 6.67
C ARG A 47 5.77 7.61 6.28
N VAL A 48 5.30 7.67 5.03
CA VAL A 48 4.50 8.79 4.50
C VAL A 48 3.10 8.82 5.11
N LEU A 49 2.45 7.66 5.30
CA LEU A 49 1.18 7.62 6.02
C LEU A 49 1.34 8.11 7.47
N ALA A 50 2.38 7.64 8.16
CA ALA A 50 2.67 8.06 9.54
C ALA A 50 3.03 9.54 9.63
N LEU A 51 3.69 10.11 8.61
CA LEU A 51 4.01 11.54 8.51
C LEU A 51 2.75 12.39 8.55
N HIS A 52 1.66 11.91 7.93
CA HIS A 52 0.36 12.59 7.89
C HIS A 52 -0.58 12.18 9.03
N GLY A 53 -0.06 11.62 10.12
CA GLY A 53 -0.82 11.32 11.34
C GLY A 53 -1.72 10.07 11.26
N VAL A 54 -1.65 9.30 10.18
CA VAL A 54 -2.38 8.03 10.03
C VAL A 54 -1.82 7.02 11.03
N HIS A 55 -2.71 6.28 11.70
CA HIS A 55 -2.33 5.13 12.51
C HIS A 55 -2.04 3.94 11.61
N VAL A 56 -0.78 3.51 11.54
CA VAL A 56 -0.38 2.43 10.64
C VAL A 56 -0.21 1.12 11.41
N ILE A 57 -0.98 0.11 11.02
CA ILE A 57 -0.81 -1.28 11.44
C ILE A 57 0.06 -2.00 10.39
N MET A 58 1.32 -2.25 10.75
CA MET A 58 2.25 -3.01 9.93
C MET A 58 1.93 -4.51 10.05
N ALA A 59 1.33 -5.07 9.01
CA ALA A 59 1.01 -6.49 8.91
C ALA A 59 2.20 -7.27 8.34
N ILE A 60 2.99 -7.90 9.22
CA ILE A 60 4.32 -8.44 8.89
C ILE A 60 4.55 -9.81 9.50
N ARG A 61 5.46 -10.60 8.91
CA ARG A 61 5.83 -11.94 9.42
C ARG A 61 6.86 -11.90 10.55
N ASN A 62 7.78 -10.94 10.50
CA ASN A 62 8.88 -10.83 11.47
C ASN A 62 8.78 -9.49 12.19
N ILE A 63 8.32 -9.54 13.44
CA ILE A 63 8.09 -8.36 14.29
C ILE A 63 9.41 -7.67 14.66
N GLU A 64 10.49 -8.43 14.85
CA GLU A 64 11.81 -7.87 15.21
C GLU A 64 12.35 -6.96 14.10
N ASN A 65 12.17 -7.32 12.84
CA ASN A 65 12.52 -6.43 11.73
C ASN A 65 11.62 -5.18 11.69
N GLY A 66 10.33 -5.34 12.02
CA GLY A 66 9.38 -4.24 12.15
C GLY A 66 9.80 -3.23 13.21
N LYS A 67 10.26 -3.68 14.39
CA LYS A 67 10.74 -2.82 15.48
C LYS A 67 11.86 -1.88 15.03
N LYS A 68 12.88 -2.42 14.34
CA LYS A 68 14.01 -1.62 13.80
C LYS A 68 13.53 -0.53 12.83
N ILE A 69 12.55 -0.85 11.98
CA ILE A 69 12.00 0.10 11.02
C ILE A 69 11.17 1.17 11.73
N LYS A 70 10.32 0.78 12.69
CA LYS A 70 9.55 1.72 13.52
C LYS A 70 10.48 2.67 14.27
N GLU A 71 11.56 2.21 14.87
CA GLU A 71 12.55 3.06 15.52
C GLU A 71 13.13 4.10 14.56
N ASN A 72 13.48 3.69 13.33
CA ASN A 72 13.99 4.61 12.32
C ASN A 72 12.95 5.64 11.86
N ILE A 73 11.67 5.25 11.75
CA ILE A 73 10.58 6.16 11.40
C ILE A 73 10.28 7.12 12.55
N ILE A 74 10.28 6.65 13.80
CA ILE A 74 10.04 7.51 14.98
C ILE A 74 11.14 8.56 15.14
N LYS A 75 12.39 8.24 14.78
CA LYS A 75 13.49 9.23 14.79
C LYS A 75 13.22 10.43 13.88
N SER A 76 12.58 10.23 12.73
CA SER A 76 12.23 11.32 11.81
C SER A 76 10.85 11.89 12.08
N ILE A 77 9.93 11.10 12.65
CA ILE A 77 8.54 11.46 12.90
C ILE A 77 8.18 11.04 14.34
N PRO A 78 8.50 11.87 15.36
CA PRO A 78 8.34 11.49 16.77
C PRO A 78 6.91 11.12 17.18
N ASN A 79 5.90 11.69 16.50
CA ASN A 79 4.48 11.47 16.79
C ASN A 79 3.86 10.32 15.97
N ALA A 80 4.66 9.55 15.23
CA ALA A 80 4.18 8.46 14.39
C ALA A 80 3.48 7.36 15.22
N LYS A 81 2.23 7.05 14.87
CA LYS A 81 1.46 5.94 15.47
C LYS A 81 1.61 4.70 14.60
N ILE A 82 2.45 3.77 15.03
CA ILE A 82 2.75 2.54 14.29
C ILE A 82 2.65 1.34 15.23
N ASP A 83 1.78 0.39 14.90
CA ASP A 83 1.67 -0.89 15.62
C ASP A 83 1.90 -2.07 14.68
N PHE A 84 2.08 -3.25 15.26
CA PHE A 84 2.41 -4.47 14.52
C PHE A 84 1.35 -5.52 14.74
N MET A 85 1.06 -6.26 13.69
CA MET A 85 0.25 -7.46 13.75
C MET A 85 0.87 -8.53 12.87
N GLU A 86 0.90 -9.76 13.36
CA GLU A 86 1.50 -10.87 12.63
C GLU A 86 0.59 -11.29 11.46
N LEU A 87 1.12 -11.30 10.24
CA LEU A 87 0.38 -11.75 9.07
C LEU A 87 1.27 -12.55 8.11
N ASN A 88 0.91 -13.81 7.92
CA ASN A 88 1.42 -14.66 6.85
C ASN A 88 0.31 -14.92 5.82
N LEU A 89 0.36 -14.22 4.69
CA LEU A 89 -0.60 -14.34 3.58
C LEU A 89 -0.63 -15.72 2.90
N SER A 90 0.35 -16.58 3.17
CA SER A 90 0.37 -17.95 2.66
C SER A 90 -0.39 -18.94 3.57
N SER A 91 -0.90 -18.50 4.73
CA SER A 91 -1.64 -19.33 5.67
C SER A 91 -3.02 -18.76 5.97
N MET A 92 -4.07 -19.49 5.62
CA MET A 92 -5.45 -19.10 5.93
C MET A 92 -5.73 -19.04 7.44
N GLU A 93 -5.03 -19.84 8.23
CA GLU A 93 -5.09 -19.76 9.69
C GLU A 93 -4.52 -18.44 10.20
N SER A 94 -3.35 -18.03 9.67
CA SER A 94 -2.75 -16.73 10.01
C SER A 94 -3.65 -15.57 9.58
N ILE A 95 -4.24 -15.63 8.39
CA ILE A 95 -5.18 -14.62 7.89
C ILE A 95 -6.41 -14.53 8.81
N ARG A 96 -7.01 -15.66 9.20
CA ARG A 96 -8.17 -15.67 10.11
C ARG A 96 -7.81 -15.15 11.51
N LYS A 97 -6.66 -15.56 12.05
CA LYS A 97 -6.14 -15.06 13.33
C LYS A 97 -5.97 -13.54 13.29
N PHE A 98 -5.28 -13.03 12.26
CA PHE A 98 -5.10 -11.59 12.05
C PHE A 98 -6.43 -10.85 11.97
N ALA A 99 -7.38 -11.34 11.18
CA ALA A 99 -8.69 -10.71 11.05
C ALA A 99 -9.45 -10.67 12.38
N LYS A 100 -9.41 -11.75 13.16
CA LYS A 100 -10.02 -11.81 14.50
C LYS A 100 -9.36 -10.84 15.48
N GLU A 101 -8.04 -10.79 15.52
CA GLU A 101 -7.29 -9.87 16.36
C GLU A 101 -7.56 -8.42 15.98
N TYR A 102 -7.61 -8.10 14.68
CA TYR A 102 -7.83 -6.74 14.21
C TYR A 102 -9.24 -6.26 14.55
N ASN A 103 -10.25 -7.11 14.31
CA ASN A 103 -11.63 -6.83 14.70
C ASN A 103 -11.76 -6.63 16.22
N SER A 104 -11.02 -7.41 17.02
CA SER A 104 -11.04 -7.29 18.48
C SER A 104 -10.33 -6.03 18.98
N ALA A 105 -9.38 -5.48 18.22
CA ALA A 105 -8.69 -4.24 18.56
C ALA A 105 -9.59 -2.99 18.44
N GLY A 106 -10.72 -3.09 17.74
CA GLY A 106 -11.72 -2.02 17.65
C GLY A 106 -11.28 -0.80 16.84
N HIS A 107 -10.21 -0.92 16.05
CA HIS A 107 -9.78 0.14 15.14
C HIS A 107 -10.63 0.17 13.87
N PRO A 108 -10.99 1.35 13.34
CA PRO A 108 -11.61 1.44 12.02
C PRO A 108 -10.62 0.99 10.95
N LEU A 109 -11.07 0.31 9.89
CA LEU A 109 -10.22 0.05 8.71
C LEU A 109 -10.55 1.06 7.62
N ASN A 110 -9.71 2.08 7.43
CA ASN A 110 -9.92 3.09 6.40
C ASN A 110 -9.10 2.79 5.13
N ILE A 111 -7.87 2.32 5.31
CA ILE A 111 -6.92 2.10 4.22
C ILE A 111 -6.36 0.68 4.34
N LEU A 112 -6.43 -0.11 3.27
CA LEU A 112 -5.77 -1.42 3.18
C LEU A 112 -4.78 -1.41 2.02
N ILE A 113 -3.50 -1.60 2.32
CA ILE A 113 -2.43 -1.63 1.34
C ILE A 113 -1.91 -3.06 1.24
N TYR A 114 -2.29 -3.71 0.14
CA TYR A 114 -1.84 -5.05 -0.18
C TYR A 114 -0.61 -5.01 -1.10
N ASN A 115 0.55 -5.35 -0.56
CA ASN A 115 1.81 -5.35 -1.30
C ASN A 115 2.31 -6.79 -1.57
N LYS A 116 2.05 -7.32 -2.77
CA LYS A 116 2.50 -8.67 -3.20
C LYS A 116 3.79 -8.62 -4.01
N LEU A 117 4.86 -8.01 -3.48
CA LEU A 117 6.13 -7.88 -4.20
C LEU A 117 7.04 -9.11 -4.15
N HIS A 118 6.79 -10.09 -3.26
CA HIS A 118 7.64 -11.29 -3.17
C HIS A 118 7.56 -12.19 -4.41
N ALA A 119 6.45 -12.22 -5.16
CA ALA A 119 6.30 -13.04 -6.36
C ALA A 119 6.88 -12.37 -7.63
N TYR A 120 6.92 -11.03 -7.67
CA TYR A 120 7.38 -10.29 -8.85
C TYR A 120 8.88 -9.95 -8.80
N GLY A 121 9.44 -9.76 -7.59
CA GLY A 121 10.83 -9.34 -7.38
C GLY A 121 11.89 -10.41 -7.65
N GLN A 122 11.51 -11.68 -7.78
CA GLN A 122 12.46 -12.77 -8.06
C GLN A 122 12.83 -12.90 -9.55
N SER A 123 12.01 -12.38 -10.48
CA SER A 123 12.14 -12.79 -11.88
C SER A 123 12.95 -11.86 -12.79
N LYS A 124 13.21 -10.59 -12.47
CA LYS A 124 13.93 -9.70 -13.41
C LYS A 124 14.87 -8.71 -12.71
N LEU A 125 16.18 -8.96 -12.86
CA LEU A 125 17.31 -8.03 -12.72
C LEU A 125 17.83 -7.68 -11.32
N ALA A 126 18.37 -8.70 -10.63
CA ALA A 126 19.34 -8.54 -9.55
C ALA A 126 20.66 -7.83 -9.93
N ASN A 127 20.81 -7.26 -11.13
CA ASN A 127 22.13 -6.82 -11.64
C ASN A 127 22.38 -5.29 -11.72
N ILE A 128 21.41 -4.41 -11.42
CA ILE A 128 21.60 -2.93 -11.49
C ILE A 128 20.99 -2.17 -10.29
N LEU A 129 20.21 -2.81 -9.42
CA LEU A 129 19.13 -2.14 -8.68
C LEU A 129 19.45 -1.45 -7.34
N HIS A 130 20.67 -1.44 -6.79
CA HIS A 130 20.85 -0.90 -5.43
C HIS A 130 20.70 0.63 -5.32
N SER A 131 21.21 1.41 -6.28
CA SER A 131 21.07 2.88 -6.28
C SER A 131 19.72 3.35 -6.83
N ASN A 132 19.09 2.57 -7.71
CA ASN A 132 17.74 2.83 -8.23
C ASN A 132 16.64 2.49 -7.22
N GLU A 133 16.90 1.58 -6.28
CA GLU A 133 15.93 1.14 -5.29
C GLU A 133 15.52 2.27 -4.33
N LEU A 134 16.42 3.18 -3.95
CA LEU A 134 16.07 4.36 -3.14
C LEU A 134 15.20 5.37 -3.89
N ALA A 135 15.55 5.71 -5.14
CA ALA A 135 14.73 6.59 -5.98
C ALA A 135 13.37 5.95 -6.33
N LYS A 136 13.34 4.62 -6.49
CA LYS A 136 12.13 3.83 -6.74
C LYS A 136 11.27 3.68 -5.49
N ARG A 137 11.82 3.74 -4.28
CA ARG A 137 11.01 3.71 -3.03
C ARG A 137 10.17 4.98 -2.90
N LEU A 138 10.81 6.14 -2.99
CA LEU A 138 10.15 7.44 -2.90
C LEU A 138 9.08 7.62 -3.99
N LYS A 139 9.38 7.22 -5.23
CA LYS A 139 8.46 7.34 -6.37
C LYS A 139 7.47 6.18 -6.47
N GLY A 140 7.85 4.98 -6.04
CA GLY A 140 7.03 3.78 -6.13
C GLY A 140 5.89 3.75 -5.12
N ALA A 141 6.07 4.39 -3.95
CA ALA A 141 4.99 4.60 -2.99
C ALA A 141 4.01 5.71 -3.41
N SER A 142 4.38 6.55 -4.39
CA SER A 142 3.63 7.75 -4.81
C SER A 142 2.19 7.43 -5.18
N THR A 143 1.96 6.54 -6.14
CA THR A 143 0.59 6.20 -6.58
C THR A 143 -0.24 5.60 -5.46
N THR A 144 0.35 4.77 -4.61
CA THR A 144 -0.34 4.19 -3.45
C THR A 144 -0.73 5.26 -2.44
N CYS A 145 0.17 6.17 -2.09
CA CYS A 145 -0.10 7.24 -1.13
C CYS A 145 -1.11 8.27 -1.69
N TYR A 146 -1.02 8.57 -2.99
CA TYR A 146 -1.99 9.42 -3.69
C TYR A 146 -3.40 8.81 -3.63
N VAL A 147 -3.56 7.52 -3.96
CA VAL A 147 -4.86 6.85 -3.91
C VAL A 147 -5.39 6.74 -2.47
N ALA A 148 -4.50 6.53 -1.49
CA ALA A 148 -4.88 6.36 -0.10
C ALA A 148 -5.35 7.64 0.59
N LEU A 149 -4.77 8.80 0.25
CA LEU A 149 -4.96 10.04 1.01
C LEU A 149 -5.50 11.23 0.21
N HIS A 150 -5.26 11.29 -1.11
CA HIS A 150 -5.47 12.53 -1.85
C HIS A 150 -6.95 12.86 -2.11
N PRO A 151 -7.44 14.08 -1.79
CA PRO A 151 -8.87 14.40 -1.89
C PRO A 151 -9.42 14.33 -3.32
N LYS A 152 -8.58 14.54 -4.35
CA LYS A 152 -8.98 14.41 -5.77
C LYS A 152 -9.46 13.01 -6.17
N VAL A 153 -9.12 11.97 -5.42
CA VAL A 153 -9.58 10.60 -5.69
C VAL A 153 -10.70 10.16 -4.75
N LYS A 154 -11.18 11.06 -3.88
CA LYS A 154 -12.28 10.74 -2.96
C LYS A 154 -13.53 10.35 -3.75
N GLY A 155 -14.04 9.15 -3.48
CA GLY A 155 -15.21 8.60 -4.16
C GLY A 155 -14.92 7.90 -5.49
N VAL A 156 -13.66 7.83 -5.93
CA VAL A 156 -13.28 7.05 -7.11
C VAL A 156 -13.10 5.58 -6.72
N SER A 157 -13.79 4.66 -7.41
CA SER A 157 -13.72 3.21 -7.17
C SER A 157 -13.61 2.43 -8.47
N GLY A 158 -12.95 1.26 -8.44
CA GLY A 158 -12.85 0.35 -9.59
C GLY A 158 -11.84 0.76 -10.66
N GLU A 159 -11.08 1.84 -10.43
CA GLU A 159 -10.12 2.38 -11.38
C GLU A 159 -8.69 1.86 -11.15
N TYR A 160 -7.95 1.70 -12.25
CA TYR A 160 -6.53 1.38 -12.21
C TYR A 160 -5.70 2.66 -12.31
N PHE A 161 -4.80 2.87 -11.34
CA PHE A 161 -3.92 4.05 -11.32
C PHE A 161 -2.48 3.69 -11.67
N SER A 162 -1.84 4.54 -12.48
CA SER A 162 -0.42 4.50 -12.79
C SER A 162 0.12 5.94 -12.84
N ASP A 163 1.28 6.17 -12.22
CA ASP A 163 1.91 7.49 -12.12
C ASP A 163 0.95 8.56 -11.56
N ASN A 164 0.15 8.20 -10.56
CA ASN A 164 -0.89 9.04 -9.95
C ASN A 164 -2.04 9.45 -10.89
N ASN A 165 -2.24 8.75 -12.01
CA ASN A 165 -3.28 9.03 -13.00
C ASN A 165 -4.09 7.78 -13.32
N ILE A 166 -5.37 7.94 -13.69
CA ILE A 166 -6.18 6.83 -14.16
C ILE A 166 -5.59 6.31 -15.48
N ALA A 167 -5.29 5.02 -15.51
CA ALA A 167 -4.61 4.35 -16.60
C ALA A 167 -5.62 3.55 -17.43
N THR A 168 -6.40 4.28 -18.24
CA THR A 168 -7.47 3.76 -19.09
C THR A 168 -6.97 2.87 -20.23
N ASN A 169 -5.72 3.06 -20.67
CA ASN A 169 -5.17 2.48 -21.91
C ASN A 169 -4.24 1.28 -21.67
N THR A 170 -4.01 0.87 -20.42
CA THR A 170 -3.12 -0.25 -20.06
C THR A 170 -3.80 -1.37 -19.29
N THR A 171 -5.11 -1.23 -19.01
CA THR A 171 -5.90 -2.25 -18.34
C THR A 171 -6.32 -3.33 -19.33
N THR A 172 -6.09 -4.60 -18.97
CA THR A 172 -6.55 -5.75 -19.76
C THR A 172 -8.07 -5.78 -19.84
N SER A 173 -8.64 -6.38 -20.88
CA SER A 173 -10.10 -6.57 -20.98
C SER A 173 -10.67 -7.32 -19.77
N LEU A 174 -9.92 -8.29 -19.24
CA LEU A 174 -10.27 -9.04 -18.03
C LEU A 174 -10.42 -8.16 -16.79
N ALA A 175 -9.65 -7.06 -16.69
CA ALA A 175 -9.75 -6.15 -15.55
C ALA A 175 -11.08 -5.35 -15.54
N LYS A 176 -11.80 -5.34 -16.67
CA LYS A 176 -13.09 -4.66 -16.85
C LYS A 176 -14.27 -5.64 -16.91
N ASP A 177 -14.01 -6.94 -16.73
CA ASP A 177 -15.02 -7.99 -16.76
C ASP A 177 -15.74 -8.10 -15.40
N SER A 178 -16.97 -7.59 -15.34
CA SER A 178 -17.80 -7.61 -14.13
C SER A 178 -18.22 -9.01 -13.71
N ASP A 179 -18.40 -9.93 -14.66
CA ASP A 179 -18.84 -11.29 -14.38
C ASP A 179 -17.69 -12.10 -13.77
N LEU A 180 -16.47 -11.93 -14.31
CA LEU A 180 -15.28 -12.52 -13.73
C LEU A 180 -14.99 -11.95 -12.34
N ALA A 181 -15.14 -10.64 -12.15
CA ALA A 181 -14.99 -10.02 -10.84
C ALA A 181 -15.98 -10.60 -9.82
N LYS A 182 -17.24 -10.80 -10.21
CA LYS A 182 -18.26 -11.44 -9.36
C LYS A 182 -17.90 -12.89 -9.01
N LYS A 183 -17.47 -13.69 -9.99
CA LYS A 183 -17.03 -15.08 -9.76
C LYS A 183 -15.85 -15.17 -8.80
N LEU A 184 -14.86 -14.28 -8.96
CA LEU A 184 -13.70 -14.21 -8.07
C LEU A 184 -14.09 -13.80 -6.64
N TRP A 185 -15.06 -12.89 -6.51
CA TRP A 185 -15.61 -12.50 -5.22
C TRP A 185 -16.30 -13.68 -4.52
N GLU A 186 -17.20 -14.36 -5.21
CA GLU A 186 -17.91 -15.54 -4.68
C GLU A 186 -16.93 -16.65 -4.26
N PHE A 187 -15.93 -16.93 -5.10
CA PHE A 187 -14.87 -17.88 -4.78
C PHE A 187 -14.06 -17.46 -3.53
N SER A 188 -13.78 -16.17 -3.37
CA SER A 188 -13.06 -15.65 -2.20
C SER A 188 -13.90 -15.75 -0.92
N LEU A 189 -15.22 -15.53 -1.00
CA LEU A 189 -16.14 -15.74 0.12
C LEU A 189 -16.17 -17.21 0.54
N ASP A 190 -16.22 -18.15 -0.41
CA ASP A 190 -16.18 -19.58 -0.11
C ASP A 190 -14.87 -20.00 0.61
N LEU A 191 -13.73 -19.47 0.16
CA LEU A 191 -12.44 -19.73 0.80
C LEU A 191 -12.33 -19.16 2.23
N THR A 192 -13.01 -18.07 2.51
CA THR A 192 -12.87 -17.31 3.76
C THR A 192 -13.96 -17.61 4.78
N ASN A 193 -15.05 -18.25 4.38
CA ASN A 193 -16.10 -18.68 5.31
C ASN A 193 -15.51 -19.61 6.38
N PRO A 194 -15.79 -19.33 7.68
CA PRO A 194 -15.42 -20.23 8.75
C PRO A 194 -16.18 -21.55 8.55
N LYS A 195 -15.45 -22.64 8.31
CA LYS A 195 -15.98 -24.00 8.42
C LYS A 195 -16.12 -24.39 9.88
#